data_AF-A0A8S2IY14-F1
#
_entry.id   AF-A0A8S2IY14-F1
#
_cell.length_a   1.000
_cell.length_b   1.000
_cell.length_c   1.000
_cell.angle_alpha   90.00
_cell.angle_beta   90.00
_cell.angle_gamma   90.00
#
_symmetry.space_group_name_H-M   'P 1'
#
loop_
_entity.id
_entity.type
_entity.pdbx_description
1 polymer ?
#
loop_
_entity_poly.entity_id
_entity_poly.type
_entity_poly.pdbx_seq_one_letter_code
_entity_poly.pdbx_strand_id
1 'polypeptide(L)'
;MRVDNTLQDATNGNKCETTGCNGRLRCTTVAFTQSMPDICLDLAIKQSNMCDLSLCMGTSMRVAPACKLPTMGLKSGGTMVIVNLQKTPYDDHCALRIYARCDEVLAMVMKELNVEIPPYKDLKLASDSNWMKEFEKNWPFRRTTTKVPTPLTRMALRKMKGSKRPHTDTTKLNKENLKLYETRRQLEIKSKKWI
;
A
#
# COMPACT_ATOMS: atom_id res chain seq x y z
N MET A 1 -25.89 23.58 -16.00
CA MET A 1 -25.35 22.61 -16.96
C MET A 1 -25.81 21.23 -16.52
N ARG A 2 -26.67 20.57 -17.30
CA ARG A 2 -27.02 19.17 -17.07
C ARG A 2 -25.82 18.35 -17.53
N VAL A 3 -25.19 17.61 -16.61
CA VAL A 3 -24.15 16.65 -16.95
C VAL A 3 -24.89 15.42 -17.45
N ASP A 4 -24.85 15.18 -18.76
CA ASP A 4 -25.43 13.96 -19.33
C ASP A 4 -24.66 12.75 -18.79
N ASN A 5 -25.35 11.92 -18.01
CA ASN A 5 -24.82 10.71 -17.37
C ASN A 5 -24.64 9.53 -18.35
N THR A 6 -24.71 9.76 -19.66
CA THR A 6 -24.69 8.71 -20.69
C THR A 6 -23.36 7.96 -20.84
N LEU A 7 -22.27 8.44 -20.21
CA LEU A 7 -21.00 7.71 -20.13
C LEU A 7 -20.95 6.68 -18.97
N GLN A 8 -21.97 6.62 -18.10
CA GLN A 8 -21.95 5.75 -16.91
C GLN A 8 -22.21 4.27 -17.21
N ASP A 9 -22.53 3.92 -18.46
CA ASP A 9 -22.97 2.58 -18.87
C ASP A 9 -22.03 1.98 -19.94
N ALA A 10 -20.71 2.01 -19.71
CA ALA A 10 -19.77 1.26 -20.53
C ALA A 10 -19.98 -0.25 -20.30
N THR A 11 -20.94 -0.83 -21.01
CA THR A 11 -21.15 -2.27 -21.09
C THR A 11 -20.13 -2.85 -22.06
N ASN A 12 -19.49 -3.95 -21.69
CA ASN A 12 -18.55 -4.67 -22.56
C ASN A 12 -19.25 -5.48 -23.69
N GLY A 13 -20.57 -5.32 -23.84
CA GLY A 13 -21.40 -6.06 -24.80
C GLY A 13 -21.81 -7.46 -24.33
N ASN A 14 -21.21 -7.98 -23.25
CA ASN A 14 -21.44 -9.33 -22.76
C ASN A 14 -22.62 -9.38 -21.78
N LYS A 15 -23.24 -10.55 -21.68
CA LYS A 15 -24.30 -10.86 -20.72
C LYS A 15 -23.80 -11.84 -19.66
N CYS A 16 -24.44 -11.81 -18.50
CA CYS A 16 -24.21 -12.79 -17.45
C CYS A 16 -24.55 -14.19 -17.94
N GLU A 17 -23.61 -15.11 -17.82
CA GLU A 17 -23.73 -16.51 -18.24
C GLU A 17 -24.64 -17.33 -17.31
N THR A 18 -24.95 -16.81 -16.12
CA THR A 18 -25.83 -17.47 -15.16
C THR A 18 -27.23 -17.61 -15.75
N THR A 19 -27.69 -18.85 -15.86
CA THR A 19 -29.03 -19.21 -16.34
C THR A 19 -30.09 -18.42 -15.58
N GLY A 20 -30.91 -17.64 -16.31
CA GLY A 20 -31.99 -16.83 -15.74
C GLY A 20 -31.61 -15.40 -15.32
N CYS A 21 -30.32 -15.02 -15.32
CA CYS A 21 -29.92 -13.65 -14.99
C CYS A 21 -30.00 -12.70 -16.19
N ASN A 22 -29.46 -13.09 -17.35
CA ASN A 22 -29.43 -12.32 -18.61
C ASN A 22 -28.95 -10.84 -18.50
N GLY A 23 -28.37 -10.44 -17.36
CA GLY A 23 -27.96 -9.08 -17.08
C GLY A 23 -26.75 -8.66 -17.91
N ARG A 24 -26.67 -7.37 -18.29
CA ARG A 24 -25.53 -6.84 -19.04
C ARG A 24 -24.34 -6.63 -18.12
N LEU A 25 -23.17 -7.13 -18.51
CA LEU A 25 -21.93 -6.92 -17.78
C LEU A 25 -21.41 -5.49 -17.99
N ARG A 26 -20.87 -4.92 -16.93
CA ARG A 26 -20.31 -3.56 -16.90
C ARG A 26 -18.85 -3.62 -16.47
N CYS A 27 -18.04 -2.72 -16.99
CA CYS A 27 -16.66 -2.56 -16.54
C CYS A 27 -16.63 -2.06 -15.09
N THR A 28 -15.69 -2.56 -14.30
CA THR A 28 -15.44 -2.12 -12.92
C THR A 28 -14.51 -0.91 -12.82
N THR A 29 -14.04 -0.40 -13.97
CA THR A 29 -13.22 0.81 -14.05
C THR A 29 -14.03 2.03 -13.61
N VAL A 30 -13.52 2.75 -12.61
CA VAL A 30 -14.14 3.97 -12.09
C VAL A 30 -13.67 5.17 -12.91
N ALA A 31 -14.60 5.90 -13.52
CA ALA A 31 -14.32 7.16 -14.19
C ALA A 31 -14.16 8.31 -13.17
N PHE A 32 -13.53 9.42 -13.56
CA PHE A 32 -13.30 10.57 -12.66
C PHE A 32 -14.56 11.16 -12.04
N THR A 33 -15.70 11.07 -12.72
CA THR A 33 -17.00 11.58 -12.25
C THR A 33 -17.83 10.52 -11.52
N GLN A 34 -17.34 9.28 -11.45
CA GLN A 34 -18.02 8.18 -10.76
C GLN A 34 -17.53 8.09 -9.31
N SER A 35 -18.47 7.79 -8.42
CA SER A 35 -18.15 7.47 -7.04
C SER A 35 -17.39 6.14 -6.97
N MET A 36 -16.46 6.06 -6.01
CA MET A 36 -15.80 4.80 -5.69
C MET A 36 -16.81 3.81 -5.10
N PRO A 37 -16.72 2.50 -5.37
CA PRO A 37 -17.63 1.51 -4.80
C PRO A 37 -17.59 1.50 -3.27
N ASP A 38 -18.75 1.69 -2.63
CA ASP A 38 -18.87 1.88 -1.18
C ASP A 38 -18.31 0.69 -0.40
N ILE A 39 -18.64 -0.53 -0.79
CA ILE A 39 -18.20 -1.76 -0.10
C ILE A 39 -16.66 -1.83 -0.02
N CYS A 40 -15.97 -1.53 -1.11
CA CYS A 40 -14.51 -1.55 -1.16
C CYS A 40 -13.91 -0.40 -0.36
N LEU A 41 -14.51 0.78 -0.44
CA LEU A 41 -14.04 1.96 0.26
C LEU A 41 -14.22 1.83 1.78
N ASP A 42 -15.38 1.36 2.25
CA ASP A 42 -15.67 1.16 3.67
C ASP A 42 -14.73 0.13 4.30
N LEU A 43 -14.47 -0.97 3.60
CA LEU A 43 -13.50 -1.97 4.04
C LEU A 43 -12.10 -1.36 4.14
N ALA A 44 -11.68 -0.59 3.14
CA ALA A 44 -10.39 0.07 3.13
C ALA A 44 -10.26 1.10 4.28
N ILE A 45 -11.31 1.89 4.53
CA ILE A 45 -11.38 2.84 5.65
C ILE A 45 -11.24 2.10 6.98
N LYS A 46 -11.99 1.01 7.16
CA LYS A 46 -11.95 0.21 8.39
C LYS A 46 -10.54 -0.33 8.66
N GLN A 47 -9.90 -0.94 7.66
CA GLN A 47 -8.54 -1.47 7.81
C GLN A 47 -7.51 -0.36 8.03
N SER A 48 -7.63 0.76 7.32
CA SER A 48 -6.74 1.90 7.46
C SER A 48 -6.79 2.53 8.86
N ASN A 49 -7.97 2.56 9.49
CA ASN A 49 -8.11 3.04 10.87
C ASN A 49 -7.48 2.10 11.92
N MET A 50 -7.44 0.79 11.63
CA MET A 50 -6.95 -0.25 12.54
C MET A 50 -5.46 -0.57 12.38
N CYS A 51 -4.84 -0.18 11.26
CA CYS A 51 -3.45 -0.51 10.97
C CYS A 51 -2.49 0.21 11.93
N ASP A 52 -1.42 -0.47 12.32
CA ASP A 52 -0.28 0.11 13.03
C ASP A 52 0.81 0.61 12.07
N LEU A 53 0.82 0.12 10.83
CA LEU A 53 1.69 0.55 9.75
C LEU A 53 0.93 0.65 8.43
N SER A 54 1.03 1.81 7.77
CA SER A 54 0.59 2.03 6.39
C SER A 54 1.80 2.19 5.47
N LEU A 55 1.92 1.30 4.48
CA LEU A 55 3.00 1.33 3.49
C LEU A 55 2.45 1.79 2.12
N CYS A 56 2.86 2.97 1.68
CA CYS A 56 2.50 3.53 0.38
C CYS A 56 3.61 3.27 -0.63
N MET A 57 3.35 2.51 -1.68
CA MET A 57 4.35 2.20 -2.71
C MET A 57 3.86 2.63 -4.09
N GLY A 58 4.71 3.33 -4.84
CA GLY A 58 4.45 3.67 -6.25
C GLY A 58 3.23 4.56 -6.49
N THR A 59 2.82 5.36 -5.50
CA THR A 59 1.67 6.28 -5.60
C THR A 59 2.09 7.72 -5.37
N SER A 60 1.53 8.63 -6.16
CA SER A 60 1.69 10.09 -5.99
C SER A 60 0.79 10.66 -4.88
N MET A 61 -0.19 9.88 -4.41
CA MET A 61 -1.16 10.24 -3.36
C MET A 61 -1.91 11.55 -3.62
N ARG A 62 -2.39 11.76 -4.85
CA ARG A 62 -3.14 12.97 -5.23
C ARG A 62 -4.64 12.75 -5.39
N VAL A 63 -5.08 11.52 -5.65
CA VAL A 63 -6.48 11.22 -6.00
C VAL A 63 -7.27 10.84 -4.76
N ALA A 64 -8.24 11.66 -4.40
CA ALA A 64 -9.21 11.36 -3.35
C ALA A 64 -10.30 10.41 -3.89
N PRO A 65 -10.87 9.52 -3.05
CA PRO A 65 -10.67 9.39 -1.61
C PRO A 65 -9.45 8.53 -1.20
N ALA A 66 -8.88 7.75 -2.12
CA ALA A 66 -7.86 6.74 -1.82
C ALA A 66 -6.59 7.32 -1.17
N CYS A 67 -6.16 8.52 -1.55
CA CYS A 67 -4.95 9.14 -1.00
C CYS A 67 -5.02 9.44 0.51
N LYS A 68 -6.21 9.51 1.10
CA LYS A 68 -6.39 9.80 2.53
C LYS A 68 -6.25 8.56 3.39
N LEU A 69 -6.49 7.37 2.83
CA LEU A 69 -6.51 6.10 3.56
C LEU A 69 -5.23 5.88 4.41
N PRO A 70 -4.00 6.06 3.88
CA PRO A 70 -2.78 5.80 4.65
C PRO A 70 -2.60 6.70 5.87
N THR A 71 -3.24 7.85 5.89
CA THR A 71 -3.16 8.80 7.01
C THR A 71 -4.15 8.49 8.14
N MET A 72 -5.17 7.67 7.89
CA MET A 72 -6.26 7.45 8.85
C MET A 72 -5.76 6.75 10.13
N GLY A 73 -4.86 5.78 9.97
CA GLY A 73 -4.25 5.04 11.10
C GLY A 73 -3.33 5.87 11.99
N LEU A 74 -2.84 7.02 11.51
CA LEU A 74 -1.94 7.90 12.27
C LEU A 74 -2.59 8.41 13.56
N LYS A 75 -3.91 8.68 13.53
CA LYS A 75 -4.67 9.13 14.71
C LYS A 75 -4.72 8.08 15.81
N SER A 76 -4.65 6.81 15.44
CA SER A 76 -4.65 5.65 16.35
C SER A 76 -3.22 5.28 16.82
N GLY A 77 -2.22 6.11 16.53
CA GLY A 77 -0.81 5.85 16.83
C GLY A 77 -0.11 4.93 15.84
N GLY A 78 -0.72 4.67 14.67
CA GLY A 78 -0.09 4.00 13.55
C GLY A 78 1.01 4.86 12.92
N THR A 79 1.84 4.25 12.08
CA THR A 79 2.95 4.90 11.38
C THR A 79 2.75 4.78 9.87
N MET A 80 3.23 5.76 9.10
CA MET A 80 3.17 5.71 7.64
C MET A 80 4.59 5.75 7.04
N VAL A 81 4.81 4.91 6.02
CA VAL A 81 6.05 4.85 5.24
C VAL A 81 5.70 5.01 3.77
N ILE A 82 6.47 5.83 3.04
CA ILE A 82 6.22 6.10 1.62
C ILE A 82 7.46 5.75 0.81
N VAL A 83 7.27 4.89 -0.19
CA VAL A 83 8.26 4.48 -1.19
C VAL A 83 7.78 4.95 -2.56
N ASN A 84 8.47 5.95 -3.11
CA ASN A 84 8.13 6.52 -4.40
C ASN A 84 9.29 7.42 -4.87
N LEU A 85 9.53 7.48 -6.18
CA LEU A 85 10.61 8.29 -6.78
C LEU A 85 10.34 9.80 -6.69
N GLN A 86 9.07 10.20 -6.70
CA GLN A 86 8.66 11.62 -6.68
C GLN A 86 8.09 12.03 -5.32
N LYS A 87 8.16 13.32 -5.00
CA LYS A 87 7.52 13.88 -3.81
C LYS A 87 6.01 13.68 -3.82
N THR A 88 5.43 13.49 -2.63
CA THR A 88 3.99 13.32 -2.44
C THR A 88 3.44 14.39 -1.49
N PRO A 89 2.13 14.72 -1.56
CA PRO A 89 1.53 15.70 -0.65
C PRO A 89 1.59 15.34 0.84
N TYR A 90 1.86 14.07 1.16
CA TYR A 90 1.86 13.55 2.53
C TYR A 90 3.26 13.20 3.04
N ASP A 91 4.32 13.66 2.36
CA ASP A 91 5.71 13.40 2.76
C ASP A 91 5.98 13.88 4.21
N ASP A 92 5.38 14.99 4.64
CA ASP A 92 5.55 15.53 6.00
C ASP A 92 4.85 14.70 7.10
N HIS A 93 3.91 13.84 6.72
CA HIS A 93 3.16 12.98 7.65
C HIS A 93 3.77 11.59 7.80
N CYS A 94 4.77 11.23 6.98
CA CYS A 94 5.40 9.92 7.04
C CYS A 94 6.57 9.90 8.03
N ALA A 95 6.78 8.75 8.67
CA ALA A 95 7.94 8.56 9.54
C ALA A 95 9.21 8.20 8.75
N LEU A 96 9.04 7.61 7.57
CA LEU A 96 10.14 7.24 6.69
C LEU A 96 9.75 7.45 5.23
N ARG A 97 10.63 8.14 4.50
CA ARG A 97 10.50 8.41 3.08
C ARG A 97 11.66 7.81 2.31
N ILE A 98 11.36 6.95 1.33
CA ILE A 98 12.37 6.27 0.50
C ILE A 98 12.17 6.68 -0.96
N TYR A 99 13.22 7.28 -1.55
CA TYR A 99 13.29 7.65 -2.97
C TYR A 99 14.03 6.57 -3.77
N ALA A 100 13.34 5.47 -4.06
CA ALA A 100 13.89 4.35 -4.81
C ALA A 100 12.79 3.62 -5.59
N ARG A 101 13.20 2.69 -6.46
CA ARG A 101 12.26 1.80 -7.17
C ARG A 101 11.63 0.84 -6.16
N CYS A 102 10.33 0.62 -6.26
CA CYS A 102 9.61 -0.26 -5.33
C CYS A 102 10.16 -1.68 -5.32
N ASP A 103 10.56 -2.20 -6.49
CA ASP A 103 11.08 -3.56 -6.64
C ASP A 103 12.38 -3.78 -5.85
N GLU A 104 13.30 -2.83 -5.90
CA GLU A 104 14.56 -2.88 -5.14
C GLU A 104 14.30 -2.86 -3.63
N VAL A 105 13.41 -1.96 -3.20
CA VAL A 105 13.05 -1.82 -1.78
C VAL A 105 12.40 -3.11 -1.29
N LEU A 106 11.46 -3.66 -2.04
CA LEU A 106 10.77 -4.87 -1.64
C LEU A 106 11.71 -6.08 -1.65
N ALA A 107 12.62 -6.20 -2.62
CA ALA A 107 13.64 -7.25 -2.63
C ALA A 107 14.55 -7.18 -1.39
N MET A 108 14.99 -5.98 -0.99
CA MET A 108 15.77 -5.80 0.24
C MET A 108 14.97 -6.14 1.49
N VAL A 109 13.70 -5.72 1.56
CA VAL A 109 12.80 -6.03 2.69
C VAL A 109 12.54 -7.54 2.79
N MET A 110 12.29 -8.21 1.67
CA MET A 110 12.07 -9.67 1.65
C MET A 110 13.31 -10.43 2.11
N LYS A 111 14.50 -9.99 1.67
CA LYS A 111 15.79 -10.53 2.15
C LYS A 111 15.95 -10.34 3.67
N GLU A 112 15.64 -9.16 4.19
CA GLU A 112 15.74 -8.86 5.63
C GLU A 112 14.72 -9.66 6.46
N LEU A 113 13.51 -9.87 5.92
CA LEU A 113 12.48 -10.68 6.56
C LEU A 113 12.68 -12.20 6.39
N ASN A 114 13.72 -12.61 5.65
CA ASN A 114 13.97 -14.01 5.28
C ASN A 114 12.75 -14.68 4.62
N VAL A 115 12.09 -13.94 3.72
CA VAL A 115 10.95 -14.41 2.92
C VAL A 115 11.37 -14.50 1.46
N GLU A 116 11.22 -15.68 0.86
CA GLU A 116 11.49 -15.86 -0.57
C GLU A 116 10.36 -15.27 -1.42
N ILE A 117 10.73 -14.59 -2.51
CA ILE A 117 9.76 -14.07 -3.49
C ILE A 117 9.35 -15.24 -4.38
N PRO A 118 8.07 -15.66 -4.36
CA PRO A 118 7.63 -16.79 -5.16
C PRO A 118 7.72 -16.46 -6.66
N PRO A 119 8.04 -17.44 -7.52
CA PRO A 119 8.01 -17.24 -8.95
C PRO A 119 6.58 -16.92 -9.40
N TYR A 120 6.45 -15.99 -10.33
CA TYR A 120 5.16 -15.69 -10.94
C TYR A 120 4.62 -16.94 -11.64
N LYS A 121 3.39 -17.33 -11.30
CA LYS A 121 2.66 -18.37 -12.01
C LYS A 121 1.57 -17.68 -12.80
N ASP A 122 1.60 -17.84 -14.12
CA ASP A 122 0.58 -17.33 -15.02
C ASP A 122 -0.79 -17.84 -14.58
N LEU A 123 -1.66 -16.92 -14.20
CA LEU A 123 -3.04 -17.21 -13.84
C LEU A 123 -3.88 -17.45 -15.10
N LYS A 124 -3.57 -18.51 -15.87
CA LYS A 124 -4.57 -19.10 -16.78
C LYS A 124 -5.79 -19.67 -16.02
N LEU A 125 -5.75 -19.64 -14.68
CA LEU A 125 -6.78 -20.10 -13.74
C LEU A 125 -7.92 -19.10 -13.46
N ALA A 126 -7.92 -17.88 -13.99
CA ALA A 126 -9.04 -16.96 -13.74
C ALA A 126 -10.35 -17.37 -14.45
N SER A 127 -10.31 -18.37 -15.34
CA SER A 127 -11.50 -19.05 -15.87
C SER A 127 -12.13 -20.02 -14.87
N ASP A 128 -11.38 -20.44 -13.84
CA ASP A 128 -11.86 -21.39 -12.84
C ASP A 128 -12.45 -20.62 -11.66
N SER A 129 -13.77 -20.77 -11.44
CA SER A 129 -14.51 -20.05 -10.39
C SER A 129 -13.99 -20.27 -8.96
N ASN A 130 -13.05 -21.20 -8.78
CA ASN A 130 -12.38 -21.50 -7.52
C ASN A 130 -11.08 -20.73 -7.28
N TRP A 131 -10.57 -19.90 -8.21
CA TRP A 131 -9.30 -19.20 -8.02
C TRP A 131 -9.28 -18.31 -6.77
N MET A 132 -10.43 -17.70 -6.39
CA MET A 132 -10.55 -16.94 -5.13
C MET A 132 -10.43 -17.85 -3.90
N LYS A 133 -10.95 -19.08 -3.94
CA LYS A 133 -10.82 -20.04 -2.84
C LYS A 133 -9.40 -20.56 -2.72
N GLU A 134 -8.74 -20.79 -3.86
CA GLU A 134 -7.35 -21.23 -3.90
C GLU A 134 -6.39 -20.12 -3.47
N PHE A 135 -6.66 -18.87 -3.88
CA PHE A 135 -6.00 -17.68 -3.37
C PHE A 135 -6.21 -17.55 -1.86
N GLU A 136 -7.45 -17.64 -1.36
CA GLU A 136 -7.73 -17.58 0.07
C GLU A 136 -7.06 -18.70 0.89
N LYS A 137 -6.89 -19.89 0.30
CA LYS A 137 -6.25 -21.06 0.92
C LYS A 137 -4.72 -20.94 0.93
N ASN A 138 -4.13 -20.45 -0.16
CA ASN A 138 -2.69 -20.33 -0.34
C ASN A 138 -2.15 -18.96 0.11
N TRP A 139 -3.02 -18.01 0.50
CA TRP A 139 -2.62 -16.70 1.00
C TRP A 139 -1.95 -16.84 2.37
N PRO A 140 -0.61 -16.66 2.47
CA PRO A 140 0.14 -16.98 3.69
C PRO A 140 -0.15 -16.02 4.86
N PHE A 141 -0.87 -14.92 4.61
CA PHE A 141 -1.19 -13.91 5.63
C PHE A 141 -2.62 -14.04 6.20
N ARG A 142 -3.40 -15.04 5.79
CA ARG A 142 -4.72 -15.28 6.41
C ARG A 142 -4.55 -16.17 7.66
N ARG A 143 -4.24 -15.52 8.78
CA ARG A 143 -4.14 -16.11 10.14
C ARG A 143 -2.96 -17.06 10.35
N THR A 144 -1.75 -16.54 10.41
CA THR A 144 -0.82 -17.09 11.42
C THR A 144 -1.37 -16.69 12.79
N THR A 145 -1.52 -17.67 13.67
CA THR A 145 -1.96 -17.61 15.06
C THR A 145 -1.04 -16.80 15.98
N THR A 146 -0.19 -15.93 15.44
CA THR A 146 0.43 -14.87 16.22
C THR A 146 -0.67 -13.86 16.54
N LYS A 147 -1.25 -13.98 17.75
CA LYS A 147 -2.08 -12.93 18.35
C LYS A 147 -1.27 -11.62 18.28
N VAL A 148 -1.47 -10.82 17.24
CA VAL A 148 -1.05 -9.42 17.24
C VAL A 148 -1.82 -8.78 18.38
N PRO A 149 -1.15 -8.28 19.44
CA PRO A 149 -1.85 -7.73 20.59
C PRO A 149 -2.75 -6.61 20.10
N THR A 150 -4.02 -6.62 20.50
CA THR A 150 -4.92 -5.50 20.20
C THR A 150 -4.29 -4.18 20.67
N PRO A 151 -4.63 -3.02 20.09
CA PRO A 151 -4.05 -1.73 20.48
C PRO A 151 -4.06 -1.52 22.01
N LEU A 152 -5.15 -1.91 22.68
CA LEU A 152 -5.28 -1.89 24.14
C LEU A 152 -4.31 -2.86 24.84
N THR A 153 -4.22 -4.10 24.39
CA THR A 153 -3.28 -5.10 24.94
C THR A 153 -1.82 -4.68 24.73
N ARG A 154 -1.51 -4.04 23.60
CA ARG A 154 -0.17 -3.51 23.28
C ARG A 154 0.18 -2.29 24.12
N MET A 155 -0.78 -1.39 24.37
CA MET A 155 -0.63 -0.24 25.27
C MET A 155 -0.42 -0.69 26.73
N ALA A 156 -1.14 -1.72 27.18
CA ALA A 156 -0.94 -2.33 28.50
C ALA A 156 0.43 -2.99 28.63
N LEU A 157 0.86 -3.79 27.64
CA LEU A 157 2.21 -4.36 27.56
C LEU A 157 3.30 -3.28 27.54
N ARG A 158 3.04 -2.15 26.90
CA ARG A 158 3.95 -0.99 26.81
C ARG A 158 4.05 -0.21 28.14
N LYS A 159 2.99 -0.17 28.95
CA LYS A 159 3.04 0.33 30.33
C LYS A 159 3.82 -0.63 31.24
N MET A 160 3.68 -1.94 31.07
CA MET A 160 4.38 -2.95 31.89
C MET A 160 5.88 -3.06 31.58
N LYS A 161 6.32 -2.87 30.33
CA LYS A 161 7.72 -3.05 29.93
C LYS A 161 8.67 -1.87 30.19
N GLY A 162 8.23 -0.82 30.88
CA GLY A 162 9.13 0.18 31.50
C GLY A 162 10.25 0.79 30.64
N SER A 163 10.16 0.75 29.32
CA SER A 163 11.25 1.15 28.42
C SER A 163 10.78 2.31 27.57
N LYS A 164 11.25 3.51 27.91
CA LYS A 164 11.26 4.66 27.02
C LYS A 164 11.91 4.18 25.71
N ARG A 165 11.18 4.19 24.59
CA ARG A 165 11.83 4.03 23.28
C ARG A 165 12.95 5.08 23.24
N PRO A 166 14.20 4.75 22.90
CA PRO A 166 15.18 5.78 22.62
C PRO A 166 14.57 6.67 21.55
N HIS A 167 14.41 7.96 21.85
CA HIS A 167 14.03 8.94 20.87
C HIS A 167 15.21 9.02 19.91
N THR A 168 15.15 8.27 18.82
CA THR A 168 16.02 8.53 17.69
C THR A 168 15.63 9.90 17.17
N ASP A 169 16.54 10.85 17.33
CA ASP A 169 16.43 12.19 16.78
C ASP A 169 16.39 12.04 15.25
N THR A 170 15.18 11.98 14.70
CA THR A 170 14.90 11.81 13.26
C THR A 170 15.57 12.90 12.43
N THR A 171 15.84 14.05 13.04
CA THR A 171 16.61 15.15 12.45
C THR A 171 18.07 14.78 12.18
N LYS A 172 18.71 14.02 13.08
CA LYS A 172 20.10 13.55 12.91
C LYS A 172 20.19 12.43 11.89
N LEU A 173 19.27 11.47 11.96
CA LEU A 173 19.23 10.34 11.03
C LEU A 173 18.96 10.80 9.58
N ASN A 174 18.08 11.79 9.40
CA ASN A 174 17.83 12.38 8.08
C ASN A 174 19.04 13.18 7.56
N LYS A 175 19.78 13.88 8.42
CA LYS A 175 21.00 14.60 8.02
C LYS A 175 22.14 13.65 7.61
N GLU A 176 22.34 12.56 8.35
CA GLU A 176 23.34 11.54 8.00
C GLU A 176 23.00 10.82 6.71
N ASN A 177 21.74 10.43 6.52
CA ASN A 177 21.27 9.80 5.29
C ASN A 177 21.38 10.73 4.07
N LEU A 178 21.12 12.05 4.25
CA LEU A 178 21.32 13.05 3.20
C LEU A 178 22.81 13.18 2.84
N LYS A 179 23.70 13.19 3.84
CA LYS A 179 25.16 13.27 3.64
C LYS A 179 25.70 12.05 2.90
N LEU A 180 25.20 10.85 3.23
CA LEU A 180 25.54 9.59 2.55
C LEU A 180 25.08 9.59 1.09
N TYR A 181 23.87 10.10 0.83
CA TYR A 181 23.34 10.24 -0.53
C TYR A 181 24.17 11.23 -1.38
N GLU A 182 24.50 12.39 -0.82
CA GLU A 182 25.35 13.40 -1.49
C GLU A 182 26.76 12.87 -1.77
N THR A 183 27.35 12.12 -0.83
CA THR A 183 28.67 11.51 -1.00
C THR A 183 28.68 10.46 -2.10
N ARG A 184 27.65 9.58 -2.16
CA ARG A 184 27.50 8.60 -3.25
C ARG A 184 27.32 9.27 -4.60
N ARG A 185 26.51 10.33 -4.67
CA ARG A 185 26.32 11.12 -5.88
C ARG A 185 27.61 11.77 -6.38
N GLN A 186 28.45 12.30 -5.47
CA GLN A 186 29.76 12.86 -5.82
C GLN A 186 30.75 11.80 -6.33
N LEU A 187 30.73 10.60 -5.74
CA LEU A 187 31.54 9.46 -6.21
C LEU A 187 31.11 8.97 -7.60
N GLU A 188 29.81 8.91 -7.87
CA GLU A 188 29.28 8.56 -9.20
C GLU A 188 29.65 9.61 -10.26
N ILE A 189 29.61 10.90 -9.92
CA ILE A 189 30.02 11.99 -10.84
C ILE A 189 31.52 11.93 -11.13
N LYS A 190 32.37 11.63 -10.13
CA LYS A 190 33.81 11.46 -10.31
C LYS A 190 34.16 10.21 -11.12
N SER A 191 33.42 9.12 -10.93
CA SER A 191 33.59 7.87 -11.69
C SER A 191 33.24 8.04 -13.18
N LYS A 192 32.24 8.88 -13.50
CA LYS A 192 31.83 9.18 -14.88
C LYS A 192 32.69 10.22 -15.61
N LYS A 193 33.77 10.72 -14.99
CA LYS A 193 34.66 11.75 -15.54
C LYS A 193 35.98 11.19 -16.12
N TRP A 194 36.11 9.87 -16.21
CA TRP A 194 37.27 9.15 -16.75
C TRP A 194 36.91 8.31 -17.99
N ILE A 195 36.27 8.94 -18.97
CA ILE A 195 36.25 8.57 -20.39
C ILE A 195 36.41 9.88 -21.16
#